data_AF-A0A7W7DJD6-F1
#
_entry.id   AF-A0A7W7DJD6-F1
#
_cell.length_a   1.000
_cell.length_b   1.000
_cell.length_c   1.000
_cell.angle_alpha   90.00
_cell.angle_beta   90.00
_cell.angle_gamma   90.00
#
_symmetry.space_group_name_H-M   'P 1'
#
loop_
_entity.id
_entity.type
_entity.pdbx_description
1 polymer ?
#
loop_
_entity_poly.entity_id
_entity_poly.type
_entity_poly.pdbx_seq_one_letter_code
_entity_poly.pdbx_strand_id
1 'polypeptide(L)' 'MAGALLDGVREILARLLPRRRRRSNPRVVKRKMSNYKLKRIPHRNWPQPTRDPAEAVGIAPHCRAVSANKQRRPL' A
#
# COMPACT_ATOMS: atom_id res chain seq x y z
N MET A 1 -1.62 -3.82 38.35
CA MET A 1 -1.81 -4.04 36.90
C MET A 1 -2.13 -2.77 36.12
N ALA A 2 -2.97 -1.84 36.61
CA ALA A 2 -3.35 -0.63 35.86
C ALA A 2 -2.20 0.37 35.58
N GLY A 3 -1.21 0.49 36.48
CA GLY A 3 -0.08 1.41 36.33
C GLY A 3 0.81 1.11 35.12
N ALA A 4 1.18 -0.17 34.94
CA ALA A 4 2.06 -0.60 33.85
C ALA A 4 1.46 -0.34 32.45
N LEU A 5 0.13 -0.40 32.31
CA LEU A 5 -0.55 -0.06 31.06
C LEU A 5 -0.43 1.44 30.74
N LEU A 6 -0.65 2.29 31.75
CA LEU A 6 -0.55 3.74 31.59
C LEU A 6 0.88 4.18 31.26
N ASP A 7 1.87 3.55 31.89
CA ASP A 7 3.28 3.82 31.62
C ASP A 7 3.67 3.42 30.19
N GLY A 8 3.22 2.25 29.73
CA GLY A 8 3.44 1.83 28.34
C GLY A 8 2.75 2.74 27.31
N VAL A 9 1.53 3.22 27.60
CA VAL A 9 0.85 4.19 26.72
C VAL A 9 1.61 5.51 26.67
N ARG A 10 2.10 6.01 27.81
CA ARG A 10 2.95 7.22 27.85
C ARG A 10 4.23 7.06 27.06
N GLU A 11 4.89 5.90 27.16
CA GLU A 11 6.10 5.59 26.40
C GLU A 11 5.84 5.61 24.89
N ILE A 12 4.77 4.96 24.42
CA ILE A 12 4.38 4.96 23.00
C ILE A 12 4.07 6.37 22.50
N LEU A 13 3.42 7.19 23.32
CA LEU A 13 3.03 8.54 22.97
C LEU A 13 4.16 9.58 23.12
N ALA A 14 5.27 9.23 23.79
CA ALA A 14 6.40 10.13 24.01
C ALA A 14 7.02 10.65 22.70
N ARG A 15 6.94 9.88 21.62
CA ARG A 15 7.40 10.32 20.29
C ARG A 15 6.55 9.74 19.17
N LEU A 16 5.56 10.52 18.72
CA LEU A 16 4.75 10.16 17.58
C LEU A 16 5.59 10.07 16.30
N LEU A 17 5.36 9.00 15.53
CA LEU A 17 5.94 8.86 14.21
C LEU A 17 5.38 9.97 13.30
N PRO A 18 6.22 10.53 12.39
CA PRO A 18 5.74 11.51 11.44
C PRO A 18 4.62 10.93 10.58
N ARG A 19 3.69 11.79 10.17
CA ARG A 19 2.54 11.40 9.36
C ARG A 19 3.02 10.65 8.13
N ARG A 20 2.52 9.42 7.94
CA ARG A 20 2.95 8.54 6.86
C ARG A 20 2.56 9.15 5.51
N ARG A 21 3.52 9.30 4.59
CA ARG A 21 3.25 9.73 3.20
C ARG A 21 2.45 8.66 2.46
N ARG A 22 1.50 9.10 1.63
CA ARG A 22 0.76 8.24 0.69
C ARG A 22 1.75 7.58 -0.29
N ARG A 23 1.51 6.34 -0.69
CA ARG A 23 2.37 5.63 -1.64
C ARG A 23 1.52 5.05 -2.75
N SER A 24 1.99 5.17 -3.98
CA SER A 24 1.34 4.56 -5.14
C SER A 24 1.37 3.04 -5.10
N ASN A 25 2.32 2.45 -4.36
CA ASN A 25 2.47 1.01 -4.22
C ASN A 25 2.36 0.59 -2.74
N PRO A 26 1.70 -0.55 -2.44
CA PRO A 26 1.64 -1.10 -1.09
C PRO A 26 3.04 -1.48 -0.59
N ARG A 27 3.26 -1.38 0.73
CA ARG A 27 4.58 -1.68 1.35
C ARG A 27 4.96 -3.16 1.28
N VAL A 28 3.97 -4.04 1.11
CA VAL A 28 4.16 -5.48 1.02
C VAL A 28 3.93 -5.91 -0.42
N VAL A 29 4.96 -5.77 -1.25
CA VAL A 29 5.09 -6.60 -2.45
C VAL A 29 5.80 -7.87 -1.98
N LYS A 30 5.09 -9.00 -1.91
CA LYS A 30 5.72 -10.28 -1.58
C LYS A 30 6.90 -10.51 -2.54
N ARG A 31 8.04 -11.02 -2.04
CA ARG A 31 9.26 -11.37 -2.81
C ARG A 31 9.04 -12.36 -3.98
N LYS A 32 7.81 -12.82 -4.22
CA LYS A 32 7.47 -13.81 -5.25
C LYS A 32 7.29 -13.23 -6.67
N MET A 33 7.39 -11.91 -6.84
CA MET A 33 7.36 -11.30 -8.18
C MET A 33 8.78 -10.97 -8.63
N SER A 34 9.43 -11.90 -9.34
CA SER A 34 10.77 -11.73 -9.94
C SER A 34 10.86 -10.57 -10.96
N ASN A 35 9.71 -10.10 -11.48
CA ASN A 35 9.65 -9.02 -12.48
C ASN A 35 9.56 -7.61 -11.88
N TYR A 36 9.58 -7.46 -10.55
CA TYR A 36 9.52 -6.13 -9.94
C TYR A 36 10.89 -5.45 -10.04
N LYS A 37 11.03 -4.55 -11.02
CA LYS A 37 12.29 -3.84 -11.28
C LYS A 37 12.74 -3.06 -10.04
N LEU A 38 14.06 -3.07 -9.78
CA LEU A 38 14.67 -2.26 -8.73
C LEU A 38 14.36 -0.77 -8.91
N LYS A 39 14.32 -0.04 -7.81
CA LYS A 39 14.13 1.42 -7.85
C LYS A 39 15.34 2.09 -8.52
N ARG A 40 15.06 3.04 -9.41
CA ARG A 40 16.06 3.85 -10.13
C ARG A 40 16.01 5.31 -9.65
N ILE A 41 17.03 6.11 -10.00
CA ILE A 41 17.10 7.54 -9.67
C ILE A 41 15.81 8.30 -10.04
N PRO A 42 15.19 8.11 -11.23
CA PRO A 42 13.94 8.79 -11.57
C PRO A 42 12.76 8.49 -10.63
N HIS A 43 12.79 7.33 -9.95
CA HIS A 43 11.72 6.96 -9.00
C HIS A 43 11.82 7.71 -7.66
N ARG A 44 12.88 8.50 -7.43
CA ARG A 44 13.00 9.33 -6.21
C ARG A 44 11.94 10.42 -6.16
N ASN A 45 11.61 11.01 -7.31
CA ASN A 45 10.65 12.12 -7.43
C ASN A 45 9.29 11.63 -7.93
N TRP A 46 8.94 10.37 -7.67
CA TRP A 46 7.66 9.82 -8.11
C TRP A 46 6.50 10.63 -7.52
N PRO A 47 5.52 11.05 -8.35
CA PRO A 47 4.40 11.88 -7.89
C PRO A 47 3.65 11.20 -6.75
N GLN A 48 3.32 11.97 -5.72
CA GLN A 48 2.57 11.45 -4.59
C GLN A 48 1.09 11.30 -4.98
N PRO A 49 0.42 10.20 -4.57
CA PRO A 49 -1.01 10.08 -4.74
C PRO A 49 -1.75 11.21 -4.02
N THR A 50 -2.62 11.91 -4.75
CA THR A 50 -3.46 13.00 -4.22
C THR A 50 -4.78 12.51 -3.64
N ARG A 51 -5.25 11.32 -4.04
CA ARG A 51 -6.47 10.69 -3.51
C ARG A 51 -6.24 10.02 -2.16
N ASP A 52 -7.31 9.89 -1.38
CA ASP A 52 -7.24 9.14 -0.13
C ASP A 52 -7.16 7.62 -0.40
N PRO A 53 -6.34 6.86 0.34
CA PRO A 53 -6.28 5.42 0.18
C PRO A 53 -7.64 4.72 0.34
N ALA A 54 -8.52 5.22 1.21
CA ALA A 54 -9.84 4.65 1.42
C ALA A 54 -10.74 4.76 0.16
N GLU A 55 -10.58 5.84 -0.61
CA GLU A 55 -11.29 6.05 -1.87
C GLU A 55 -10.68 5.25 -3.03
N ALA A 56 -9.41 4.87 -2.92
CA ALA A 56 -8.67 4.20 -3.98
C ALA A 56 -8.82 2.67 -3.98
N VAL A 57 -9.20 2.07 -2.84
CA VAL A 57 -9.29 0.62 -2.67
C VAL A 57 -10.75 0.17 -2.73
N GLY A 58 -11.12 -0.48 -3.83
CA GLY A 58 -12.40 -1.19 -3.93
C GLY A 58 -12.23 -2.68 -3.62
N ILE A 59 -13.12 -3.24 -2.80
CA ILE A 59 -13.24 -4.70 -2.65
C ILE A 59 -14.09 -5.19 -3.81
N ALA A 60 -13.46 -5.85 -4.78
CA ALA A 60 -14.22 -6.54 -5.80
C ALA A 60 -15.04 -7.66 -5.13
N PRO A 61 -16.30 -7.88 -5.54
CA PRO A 61 -17.03 -9.06 -5.11
C PRO A 61 -16.22 -10.32 -5.48
N HIS A 62 -16.46 -11.42 -4.77
CA HIS A 62 -15.85 -12.68 -5.14
C HIS A 62 -16.34 -13.08 -6.54
N CYS A 63 -15.53 -12.84 -7.57
CA CYS A 63 -15.82 -13.32 -8.90
C CYS A 63 -15.31 -14.77 -8.98
N ARG A 64 -16.19 -15.76 -9.21
CA ARG A 64 -15.72 -17.01 -9.81
C ARG A 64 -15.11 -16.63 -11.15
N ALA A 65 -13.80 -16.82 -11.30
CA ALA A 65 -13.07 -16.46 -12.51
C ALA A 65 -13.59 -17.28 -13.69
N VAL A 66 -14.54 -16.74 -14.44
CA VAL A 66 -14.66 -17.06 -15.86
C VAL A 66 -13.72 -16.10 -16.55
N SER A 67 -12.66 -16.64 -17.17
CA SER A 67 -11.72 -15.87 -17.95
C SER A 67 -12.49 -15.11 -19.04
N ALA A 68 -12.73 -13.81 -18.83
CA ALA A 68 -13.34 -12.96 -19.84
C ALA A 68 -12.35 -12.87 -21.01
N ASN A 69 -12.73 -13.54 -22.09
CA ASN A 69 -11.98 -13.71 -23.32
C ASN A 69 -11.40 -12.35 -23.77
N LYS A 70 -10.07 -12.27 -23.87
CA LYS A 70 -9.34 -11.08 -24.29
C LYS A 70 -9.61 -10.88 -25.79
N GLN A 71 -10.62 -10.06 -26.13
CA GLN A 71 -10.91 -9.69 -27.51
C GLN A 71 -9.61 -9.20 -28.17
N ARG A 72 -9.11 -9.97 -29.14
CA ARG A 72 -7.98 -9.62 -30.00
C ARG A 72 -8.39 -8.38 -30.80
N ARG A 73 -7.73 -7.25 -30.59
CA ARG A 73 -7.81 -6.11 -31.52
C ARG A 73 -7.04 -6.49 -32.79
N PRO A 74 -7.60 -6.33 -34.00
CA PRO A 74 -6.85 -6.50 -35.23
C PRO A 74 -5.83 -5.36 -35.41
N LEU A 75 -4.79 -5.66 -36.18
CA LEU A 75 -3.57 -4.88 -36.41
C LEU A 75 -3.82 -3.49 -37.01
#